data_AF-A0A945JK36-F1
#
_entry.id   AF-A0A945JK36-F1
#
_cell.length_a   1.000
_cell.length_b   1.000
_cell.length_c   1.000
_cell.angle_alpha   90.00
_cell.angle_beta   90.00
_cell.angle_gamma   90.00
#
_symmetry.space_group_name_H-M   'P 1'
#
loop_
_entity.id
_entity.type
_entity.pdbx_description
1 polymer ?
#
loop_
_entity_poly.entity_id
_entity_poly.type
_entity_poly.pdbx_seq_one_letter_code
_entity_poly.pdbx_strand_id
1 'polypeptide(L)'
;KTWDFHVELALGVSLDENIDMIRDSIALAADRADEAVFDAEHFFDGYKANPDFAMRCVKTAHEAGARWIVLCDTNGGTLPEEIERIVGEVSAHVPGDHLGIHCHDDTENAVANSLAAVRAGARQVQGTLNGLGERCGNANLISIIPSLMLKMGYDTGLTEDDLGRLTHVSRFLDDRLNRAPDTGAAYVGARAFAHKGGLHVSAIEKDPRTYEHVAPDSVGNERHIVVSDQAGRSNVLARFREIGIEVDSKDPKISGLLEDVKRREHEGYAYDGASASFELLARRVLESVPDYFNLESFRVMDERRWNAKGELITLSEATIKIDVGGEHFMTVAEGKGPVNALDNALRKALTTIYPQLDDMRLADYKVRILTPGAGTEAVTRVMIESTDSDGHRWSTVGVSANVIDASYNALHDAITYKLYRDGAEAK
;
A
#
# COMPACT_ATOMS: atom_id res chain seq x y z
N LYS A 1 34.56 -3.63 12.70
CA LYS A 1 33.52 -4.18 13.62
C LYS A 1 33.64 -3.47 14.96
N THR A 2 32.56 -3.32 15.73
CA THR A 2 32.59 -2.61 17.03
C THR A 2 32.22 -3.46 18.24
N TRP A 3 31.90 -4.74 18.02
CA TRP A 3 31.69 -5.73 19.07
C TRP A 3 32.91 -6.63 19.17
N ASP A 4 33.54 -6.69 20.35
CA ASP A 4 34.73 -7.52 20.63
C ASP A 4 34.51 -8.99 20.29
N PHE A 5 33.35 -9.55 20.61
CA PHE A 5 32.95 -10.91 20.21
C PHE A 5 33.08 -11.15 18.70
N HIS A 6 32.66 -10.20 17.86
CA HIS A 6 32.79 -10.31 16.40
C HIS A 6 34.24 -10.11 15.93
N VAL A 7 35.02 -9.27 16.59
CA VAL A 7 36.44 -9.07 16.26
C VAL A 7 37.22 -10.35 16.51
N GLU A 8 37.05 -10.96 17.69
CA GLU A 8 37.77 -12.17 18.07
C GLU A 8 37.30 -13.40 17.28
N LEU A 9 35.98 -13.61 17.18
CA LEU A 9 35.44 -14.83 16.59
C LEU A 9 35.34 -14.77 15.06
N ALA A 10 34.85 -13.67 14.51
CA ALA A 10 34.56 -13.58 13.08
C ALA A 10 35.73 -13.02 12.26
N LEU A 11 36.46 -12.04 12.78
CA LEU A 11 37.65 -11.50 12.11
C LEU A 11 38.93 -12.27 12.46
N GLY A 12 39.02 -12.83 13.67
CA GLY A 12 40.19 -13.60 14.12
C GLY A 12 41.41 -12.73 14.39
N VAL A 13 41.21 -11.46 14.74
CA VAL A 13 42.28 -10.46 15.01
C VAL A 13 42.20 -9.93 16.43
N SER A 14 43.27 -9.28 16.89
CA SER A 14 43.25 -8.62 18.20
C SER A 14 42.41 -7.33 18.20
N LEU A 15 41.96 -6.90 19.38
CA LEU A 15 41.20 -5.65 19.51
C LEU A 15 42.00 -4.43 19.06
N ASP A 16 43.30 -4.37 19.36
CA ASP A 16 44.17 -3.27 18.95
C ASP A 16 44.42 -3.29 17.43
N GLU A 17 44.58 -4.47 16.84
CA GLU A 17 44.67 -4.61 15.38
C GLU A 17 43.39 -4.14 14.68
N ASN A 18 42.20 -4.45 15.21
CA ASN A 18 40.95 -3.92 14.66
C ASN A 18 40.86 -2.39 14.79
N ILE A 19 41.39 -1.79 15.86
CA ILE A 19 41.46 -0.33 16.01
C ILE A 19 42.38 0.29 14.95
N ASP A 20 43.55 -0.30 14.71
CA ASP A 20 44.48 0.16 13.68
C ASP A 20 43.87 0.00 12.27
N MET A 21 43.19 -1.12 12.00
CA MET A 21 42.46 -1.34 10.75
C MET A 21 41.38 -0.27 10.52
N ILE A 22 40.62 0.10 11.56
CA ILE A 22 39.61 1.18 11.47
C ILE A 22 40.29 2.49 11.11
N ARG A 23 41.37 2.85 11.82
CA ARG A 23 42.09 4.10 11.60
C ARG A 23 42.63 4.19 10.18
N ASP A 24 43.35 3.17 9.73
CA ASP A 24 44.02 3.16 8.43
C ASP A 24 43.01 3.17 7.29
N SER A 25 41.92 2.41 7.42
CA SER A 25 40.87 2.35 6.39
C SER A 25 40.12 3.67 6.24
N ILE A 26 39.76 4.31 7.37
CA ILE A 26 39.06 5.60 7.33
C ILE A 26 39.98 6.71 6.86
N ALA A 27 41.23 6.77 7.33
CA ALA A 27 42.19 7.77 6.88
C ALA A 27 42.44 7.66 5.36
N LEU A 28 42.55 6.44 4.84
CA LEU A 28 42.66 6.21 3.40
C LEU A 28 41.40 6.65 2.65
N ALA A 29 40.21 6.34 3.17
CA ALA A 29 38.95 6.74 2.54
C ALA A 29 38.77 8.27 2.52
N ALA A 30 39.09 8.94 3.62
CA ALA A 30 39.01 10.40 3.76
C ALA A 30 39.99 11.15 2.86
N ASP A 31 41.13 10.54 2.51
CA ASP A 31 42.07 11.10 1.53
C ASP A 31 41.60 10.91 0.06
N ARG A 32 40.70 9.95 -0.19
CA ARG A 32 40.31 9.50 -1.54
C ARG A 32 38.90 9.90 -1.95
N ALA A 33 38.04 10.27 -1.01
CA ALA A 33 36.64 10.63 -1.25
C ALA A 33 36.27 11.89 -0.44
N ASP A 34 35.24 12.61 -0.90
CA ASP A 34 34.78 13.84 -0.24
C ASP A 34 34.22 13.57 1.17
N GLU A 35 33.56 12.43 1.36
CA GLU A 35 33.02 12.01 2.65
C GLU A 35 33.28 10.53 2.89
N ALA A 36 33.91 10.20 4.03
CA ALA A 36 34.06 8.84 4.52
C ALA A 36 32.99 8.53 5.57
N VAL A 37 32.30 7.41 5.44
CA VAL A 37 31.29 6.95 6.41
C VAL A 37 31.81 5.72 7.14
N PHE A 38 31.72 5.72 8.45
CA PHE A 38 32.02 4.57 9.29
C PHE A 38 30.73 4.01 9.89
N ASP A 39 30.24 2.91 9.30
CA ASP A 39 29.14 2.14 9.88
C ASP A 39 29.67 1.27 11.02
N ALA A 40 29.34 1.68 12.24
CA ALA A 40 29.67 0.97 13.47
C ALA A 40 28.76 -0.26 13.61
N GLU A 41 29.06 -1.29 12.82
CA GLU A 41 28.28 -2.52 12.77
C GLU A 41 28.25 -3.22 14.14
N HIS A 42 27.05 -3.69 14.54
CA HIS A 42 26.72 -4.27 15.85
C HIS A 42 27.05 -3.35 17.04
N PHE A 43 26.99 -2.03 16.86
CA PHE A 43 27.41 -1.08 17.88
C PHE A 43 26.66 -1.24 19.19
N PHE A 44 25.33 -1.36 19.17
CA PHE A 44 24.56 -1.40 20.42
C PHE A 44 24.81 -2.67 21.22
N ASP A 45 24.91 -3.84 20.57
CA ASP A 45 25.28 -5.08 21.25
C ASP A 45 26.72 -5.04 21.78
N GLY A 46 27.65 -4.51 20.97
CA GLY A 46 29.02 -4.26 21.38
C GLY A 46 29.14 -3.30 22.56
N TYR A 47 28.34 -2.24 22.57
CA TYR A 47 28.31 -1.25 23.66
C TYR A 47 27.75 -1.85 24.95
N LYS A 48 26.66 -2.62 24.86
CA LYS A 48 26.08 -3.31 26.03
C LYS A 48 27.06 -4.34 26.63
N ALA A 49 27.85 -5.00 25.80
CA ALA A 49 28.84 -5.99 26.24
C ALA A 49 30.14 -5.34 26.77
N ASN A 50 30.67 -4.37 26.03
CA ASN A 50 31.96 -3.72 26.30
C ASN A 50 31.95 -2.25 25.82
N PRO A 51 31.42 -1.32 26.63
CA PRO A 51 31.30 0.09 26.26
C PRO A 51 32.64 0.73 25.89
N ASP A 52 33.71 0.39 26.62
CA ASP A 52 35.03 0.97 26.43
C ASP A 52 35.59 0.66 25.04
N PHE A 53 35.47 -0.60 24.59
CA PHE A 53 35.92 -0.99 23.25
C PHE A 53 35.07 -0.40 22.14
N ALA A 54 33.74 -0.41 22.28
CA ALA A 54 32.83 0.19 21.30
C ALA A 54 33.10 1.69 21.14
N MET A 55 33.31 2.41 22.25
CA MET A 55 33.65 3.83 22.24
C MET A 55 35.04 4.09 21.66
N ARG A 56 36.03 3.23 21.91
CA ARG A 56 37.36 3.32 21.27
C ARG A 56 37.25 3.21 19.75
N CYS A 57 36.45 2.28 19.22
CA CYS A 57 36.23 2.14 17.79
C CYS A 57 35.65 3.42 17.18
N VAL A 58 34.56 3.95 17.78
CA VAL A 58 33.88 5.16 17.30
C VAL A 58 34.78 6.39 17.36
N LYS A 59 35.50 6.61 18.47
CA LYS A 59 36.45 7.72 18.61
C LYS A 59 37.57 7.63 17.59
N THR A 60 38.13 6.43 17.38
CA THR A 60 39.21 6.20 16.41
C THR A 60 38.75 6.54 15.00
N ALA A 61 37.56 6.10 14.58
CA ALA A 61 37.03 6.42 13.26
C ALA A 61 36.79 7.92 13.08
N HIS A 62 36.26 8.60 14.10
CA HIS A 62 36.04 10.04 14.06
C HIS A 62 37.37 10.82 13.98
N GLU A 63 38.34 10.47 14.81
CA GLU A 63 39.68 11.07 14.79
C GLU A 63 40.45 10.81 13.49
N ALA A 64 40.17 9.68 12.81
CA ALA A 64 40.73 9.34 11.51
C ALA A 64 40.09 10.12 10.34
N GLY A 65 39.06 10.92 10.59
CA GLY A 65 38.45 11.80 9.58
C GLY A 65 37.15 11.29 8.97
N ALA A 66 36.47 10.31 9.58
CA ALA A 66 35.13 9.93 9.13
C ALA A 66 34.16 11.13 9.24
N ARG A 67 33.46 11.42 8.15
CA ARG A 67 32.40 12.44 8.09
C ARG A 67 31.20 12.03 8.93
N TRP A 68 30.82 10.76 8.87
CA TRP A 68 29.71 10.20 9.61
C TRP A 68 30.16 8.95 10.38
N ILE A 69 29.90 8.95 11.69
CA ILE A 69 29.90 7.75 12.52
C ILE A 69 28.46 7.30 12.64
N VAL A 70 28.14 6.16 12.07
CA VAL A 70 26.77 5.65 12.04
C VAL A 70 26.66 4.51 13.03
N LEU A 71 25.85 4.68 14.08
CA LEU A 71 25.64 3.65 15.08
C LEU A 71 24.63 2.63 14.56
N CYS A 72 25.03 1.37 14.40
CA CYS A 72 24.17 0.35 13.80
C CYS A 72 23.53 -0.57 14.84
N ASP A 73 22.18 -0.56 14.94
CA ASP A 73 21.40 -1.57 15.64
C ASP A 73 21.17 -2.77 14.71
N THR A 74 22.25 -3.48 14.41
CA THR A 74 22.32 -4.49 13.34
C THR A 74 21.36 -5.66 13.54
N ASN A 75 21.15 -6.07 14.80
CA ASN A 75 20.21 -7.12 15.15
C ASN A 75 18.76 -6.62 15.34
N GLY A 76 18.52 -5.31 15.25
CA GLY A 76 17.18 -4.70 15.38
C GLY A 76 16.50 -4.96 16.74
N GLY A 77 17.29 -5.27 17.76
CA GLY A 77 16.82 -5.77 19.06
C GLY A 77 16.87 -4.76 20.19
N THR A 78 17.42 -3.55 19.95
CA THR A 78 17.59 -2.55 21.00
C THR A 78 16.32 -1.72 21.15
N LEU A 79 15.88 -1.44 22.38
CA LEU A 79 14.64 -0.68 22.60
C LEU A 79 14.87 0.84 22.54
N PRO A 80 13.83 1.66 22.24
CA PRO A 80 13.99 3.09 22.00
C PRO A 80 14.66 3.87 23.15
N GLU A 81 14.36 3.53 24.40
CA GLU A 81 14.94 4.14 25.59
C GLU A 81 16.44 3.84 25.74
N GLU A 82 16.88 2.66 25.33
CA GLU A 82 18.29 2.28 25.32
C GLU A 82 19.02 3.00 24.19
N ILE A 83 18.41 3.09 23.00
CA ILE A 83 18.95 3.89 21.88
C ILE A 83 19.15 5.33 22.33
N GLU A 84 18.14 5.99 22.89
CA GLU A 84 18.21 7.40 23.31
C GLU A 84 19.34 7.63 24.32
N ARG A 85 19.46 6.75 25.32
CA ARG A 85 20.53 6.82 26.33
C ARG A 85 21.92 6.62 25.71
N ILE A 86 22.12 5.53 24.96
CA ILE A 86 23.43 5.16 24.41
C ILE A 86 23.89 6.19 23.38
N VAL A 87 23.01 6.62 22.48
CA VAL A 87 23.31 7.67 21.50
C VAL A 87 23.65 8.99 22.21
N GLY A 88 22.95 9.33 23.31
CA GLY A 88 23.25 10.49 24.13
C GLY A 88 24.66 10.44 24.73
N GLU A 89 25.07 9.29 25.26
CA GLU A 89 26.42 9.04 25.79
C GLU A 89 27.50 9.15 24.68
N VAL A 90 27.21 8.67 23.48
CA VAL A 90 28.10 8.81 22.31
C VAL A 90 28.19 10.26 21.84
N SER A 91 27.08 10.99 21.83
CA SER A 91 27.00 12.39 21.36
C SER A 91 27.86 13.36 22.18
N ALA A 92 28.18 13.00 23.42
CA ALA A 92 29.12 13.73 24.25
C ALA A 92 30.58 13.65 23.74
N HIS A 93 30.87 12.73 22.84
CA HIS A 93 32.20 12.46 22.29
C HIS A 93 32.30 12.64 20.78
N VAL A 94 31.21 12.37 20.06
CA VAL A 94 31.09 12.60 18.62
C VAL A 94 30.00 13.66 18.41
N PRO A 95 30.34 14.85 17.87
CA PRO A 95 29.37 15.90 17.60
C PRO A 95 28.21 15.41 16.74
N GLY A 96 27.01 15.94 16.98
CA GLY A 96 25.80 15.51 16.28
C GLY A 96 25.86 15.67 14.76
N ASP A 97 26.57 16.68 14.26
CA ASP A 97 26.81 16.92 12.83
C ASP A 97 27.80 15.93 12.17
N HIS A 98 28.29 14.96 12.94
CA HIS A 98 29.08 13.81 12.51
C HIS A 98 28.47 12.47 12.98
N LEU A 99 27.29 12.48 13.57
CA LEU A 99 26.67 11.30 14.19
C LEU A 99 25.41 10.86 13.43
N GLY A 100 25.39 9.59 13.03
CA GLY A 100 24.28 8.94 12.36
C GLY A 100 23.74 7.72 13.11
N ILE A 101 22.57 7.25 12.67
CA ILE A 101 21.92 6.04 13.18
C ILE A 101 21.48 5.15 12.01
N HIS A 102 21.62 3.83 12.16
CA HIS A 102 21.08 2.81 11.26
C HIS A 102 20.39 1.72 12.08
N CYS A 103 19.07 1.62 11.99
CA CYS A 103 18.30 0.64 12.76
C CYS A 103 17.65 -0.42 11.87
N HIS A 104 17.80 -1.68 12.25
CA HIS A 104 17.01 -2.80 11.71
C HIS A 104 15.72 -2.99 12.51
N ASP A 105 14.74 -3.66 11.90
CA ASP A 105 13.36 -3.71 12.40
C ASP A 105 12.95 -5.06 13.00
N ASP A 106 13.91 -5.86 13.47
CA ASP A 106 13.66 -7.20 14.02
C ASP A 106 12.70 -7.22 15.23
N THR A 107 12.52 -6.09 15.92
CA THR A 107 11.55 -5.91 17.00
C THR A 107 10.44 -4.89 16.70
N GLU A 108 10.27 -4.48 15.43
CA GLU A 108 9.30 -3.46 14.99
C GLU A 108 9.54 -2.06 15.61
N ASN A 109 10.78 -1.79 16.07
CA ASN A 109 11.15 -0.54 16.71
C ASN A 109 12.05 0.35 15.84
N ALA A 110 12.42 -0.01 14.62
CA ALA A 110 13.44 0.72 13.85
C ALA A 110 13.10 2.21 13.63
N VAL A 111 11.82 2.50 13.36
CA VAL A 111 11.33 3.89 13.24
C VAL A 111 11.42 4.62 14.57
N ALA A 112 10.93 4.01 15.65
CA ALA A 112 10.96 4.61 16.98
C ALA A 112 12.40 4.86 17.47
N ASN A 113 13.29 3.89 17.25
CA ASN A 113 14.71 3.94 17.54
C ASN A 113 15.41 5.05 16.76
N SER A 114 15.13 5.18 15.46
CA SER A 114 15.70 6.25 14.63
C SER A 114 15.29 7.64 15.13
N LEU A 115 14.00 7.83 15.49
CA LEU A 115 13.52 9.09 16.06
C LEU A 115 14.11 9.36 17.46
N ALA A 116 14.32 8.31 18.26
CA ALA A 116 14.97 8.40 19.57
C ALA A 116 16.45 8.82 19.45
N ALA A 117 17.18 8.27 18.49
CA ALA A 117 18.56 8.69 18.21
C ALA A 117 18.65 10.15 17.76
N VAL A 118 17.70 10.64 16.95
CA VAL A 118 17.65 12.05 16.55
C VAL A 118 17.41 12.97 17.76
N ARG A 119 16.51 12.61 18.68
CA ARG A 119 16.33 13.34 19.95
C ARG A 119 17.61 13.37 20.78
N ALA A 120 18.34 12.25 20.81
CA ALA A 120 19.59 12.11 21.54
C ALA A 120 20.78 12.87 20.93
N GLY A 121 20.67 13.33 19.67
CA GLY A 121 21.69 14.18 19.04
C GLY A 121 22.14 13.75 17.65
N ALA A 122 21.75 12.58 17.15
CA ALA A 122 22.09 12.16 15.79
C ALA A 122 21.48 13.11 14.74
N ARG A 123 22.20 13.36 13.64
CA ARG A 123 21.75 14.23 12.53
C ARG A 123 21.73 13.56 11.16
N GLN A 124 22.14 12.29 11.08
CA GLN A 124 21.93 11.44 9.92
C GLN A 124 21.09 10.21 10.31
N VAL A 125 20.11 9.85 9.49
CA VAL A 125 19.33 8.61 9.64
C VAL A 125 19.48 7.79 8.37
N GLN A 126 20.05 6.60 8.50
CA GLN A 126 20.06 5.61 7.42
C GLN A 126 18.83 4.71 7.54
N GLY A 127 18.19 4.45 6.41
CA GLY A 127 17.00 3.64 6.31
C GLY A 127 16.64 3.42 4.85
N THR A 128 15.47 2.86 4.60
CA THR A 128 15.00 2.57 3.26
C THR A 128 13.56 3.01 3.05
N LEU A 129 13.21 3.24 1.79
CA LEU A 129 11.81 3.43 1.40
C LEU A 129 11.05 2.13 1.65
N ASN A 130 9.85 2.24 2.22
CA ASN A 130 8.98 1.11 2.58
C ASN A 130 9.62 0.09 3.54
N GLY A 131 10.68 0.48 4.28
CA GLY A 131 11.33 -0.39 5.28
C GLY A 131 12.06 -1.60 4.69
N LEU A 132 12.39 -1.60 3.39
CA LEU A 132 13.14 -2.69 2.76
C LEU A 132 14.48 -2.97 3.45
N GLY A 133 14.85 -4.24 3.56
CA GLY A 133 16.12 -4.63 4.16
C GLY A 133 16.23 -6.13 4.36
N GLU A 134 17.29 -6.53 5.06
CA GLU A 134 17.46 -7.92 5.50
C GLU A 134 16.44 -8.27 6.58
N ARG A 135 16.01 -9.54 6.62
CA ARG A 135 15.12 -10.10 7.65
C ARG A 135 13.79 -9.31 7.76
N CYS A 136 13.60 -8.59 8.86
CA CYS A 136 12.42 -7.76 9.13
C CYS A 136 12.51 -6.36 8.51
N GLY A 137 13.65 -6.00 7.92
CA GLY A 137 13.84 -4.73 7.21
C GLY A 137 14.70 -3.72 7.94
N ASN A 138 14.74 -2.50 7.40
CA ASN A 138 15.41 -1.34 7.97
C ASN A 138 14.37 -0.30 8.41
N ALA A 139 14.84 0.70 9.16
CA ALA A 139 14.08 1.90 9.47
C ALA A 139 13.38 2.49 8.23
N ASN A 140 12.04 2.59 8.30
CA ASN A 140 11.23 3.01 7.17
C ASN A 140 11.25 4.54 7.01
N LEU A 141 11.96 5.03 5.99
CA LEU A 141 12.07 6.46 5.69
C LEU A 141 10.72 7.11 5.34
N ILE A 142 9.77 6.34 4.81
CA ILE A 142 8.40 6.82 4.54
C ILE A 142 7.69 7.21 5.83
N SER A 143 7.98 6.56 6.95
CA SER A 143 7.39 6.90 8.25
C SER A 143 8.21 7.97 8.99
N ILE A 144 9.53 7.96 8.80
CA ILE A 144 10.46 8.84 9.53
C ILE A 144 10.39 10.28 9.03
N ILE A 145 10.45 10.50 7.71
CA ILE A 145 10.47 11.83 7.10
C ILE A 145 9.28 12.70 7.56
N PRO A 146 8.01 12.28 7.40
CA PRO A 146 6.87 13.07 7.86
C PRO A 146 6.85 13.25 9.38
N SER A 147 7.35 12.28 10.15
CA SER A 147 7.43 12.41 11.61
C SER A 147 8.45 13.49 12.01
N LEU A 148 9.62 13.51 11.37
CA LEU A 148 10.64 14.54 11.61
C LEU A 148 10.12 15.94 11.28
N MET A 149 9.47 16.10 10.11
CA MET A 149 8.98 17.40 9.64
C MET A 149 7.71 17.85 10.40
N LEU A 150 6.66 17.03 10.41
CA LEU A 150 5.33 17.44 10.89
C LEU A 150 5.16 17.33 12.40
N LYS A 151 5.97 16.51 13.09
CA LYS A 151 5.83 16.25 14.54
C LYS A 151 6.98 16.78 15.36
N MET A 152 8.19 16.66 14.85
CA MET A 152 9.40 17.05 15.58
C MET A 152 9.96 18.41 15.15
N GLY A 153 9.45 18.99 14.05
CA GLY A 153 9.84 20.33 13.59
C GLY A 153 11.27 20.43 13.09
N TYR A 154 11.85 19.32 12.61
CA TYR A 154 13.19 19.32 12.04
C TYR A 154 13.18 19.76 10.58
N ASP A 155 14.17 20.56 10.20
CA ASP A 155 14.52 20.82 8.81
C ASP A 155 15.31 19.63 8.25
N THR A 156 14.73 18.94 7.27
CA THR A 156 15.30 17.76 6.61
C THR A 156 15.89 18.09 5.24
N GLY A 157 15.83 19.36 4.81
CA GLY A 157 16.13 19.77 3.44
C GLY A 157 15.03 19.45 2.42
N LEU A 158 13.92 18.85 2.86
CA LEU A 158 12.72 18.62 2.04
C LEU A 158 11.68 19.72 2.28
N THR A 159 10.97 20.11 1.23
CA THR A 159 9.86 21.07 1.30
C THR A 159 8.53 20.38 1.61
N GLU A 160 7.50 21.16 1.95
CA GLU A 160 6.13 20.63 2.10
C GLU A 160 5.61 20.01 0.78
N ASP A 161 5.99 20.58 -0.37
CA ASP A 161 5.66 20.04 -1.69
C ASP A 161 6.35 18.69 -1.95
N ASP A 162 7.58 18.51 -1.46
CA ASP A 162 8.26 17.21 -1.51
C ASP A 162 7.52 16.17 -0.67
N LEU A 163 7.06 16.58 0.52
CA LEU A 163 6.30 15.71 1.41
C LEU A 163 4.97 15.28 0.80
N GLY A 164 4.30 16.18 0.07
CA GLY A 164 3.10 15.89 -0.71
C GLY A 164 3.30 14.82 -1.81
N ARG A 165 4.53 14.40 -2.11
CA ARG A 165 4.83 13.33 -3.08
C ARG A 165 5.17 11.99 -2.43
N LEU A 166 5.20 11.92 -1.10
CA LEU A 166 5.67 10.76 -0.35
C LEU A 166 4.89 9.47 -0.68
N THR A 167 3.56 9.56 -0.75
CA THR A 167 2.69 8.43 -1.12
C THR A 167 2.97 7.93 -2.54
N HIS A 168 3.22 8.83 -3.49
CA HIS A 168 3.58 8.46 -4.85
C HIS A 168 4.93 7.73 -4.90
N VAL A 169 5.95 8.24 -4.20
CA VAL A 169 7.29 7.62 -4.13
C VAL A 169 7.24 6.21 -3.54
N SER A 170 6.48 6.03 -2.46
CA SER A 170 6.26 4.71 -1.84
C SER A 170 5.65 3.72 -2.84
N ARG A 171 4.56 4.10 -3.51
CA ARG A 171 3.86 3.24 -4.50
C ARG A 171 4.70 2.97 -5.74
N PHE A 172 5.46 3.96 -6.21
CA PHE A 172 6.36 3.83 -7.36
C PHE A 172 7.44 2.77 -7.11
N LEU A 173 8.00 2.72 -5.90
CA LEU A 173 8.96 1.69 -5.54
C LEU A 173 8.32 0.29 -5.52
N ASP A 174 7.15 0.15 -4.90
CA ASP A 174 6.45 -1.14 -4.83
C ASP A 174 6.11 -1.67 -6.23
N ASP A 175 5.61 -0.81 -7.12
CA ASP A 175 5.36 -1.14 -8.53
C ASP A 175 6.63 -1.61 -9.23
N ARG A 176 7.75 -0.90 -9.05
CA ARG A 176 9.04 -1.27 -9.67
C ARG A 176 9.57 -2.63 -9.19
N LEU A 177 9.22 -3.02 -7.97
CA LEU A 177 9.53 -4.31 -7.35
C LEU A 177 8.48 -5.39 -7.65
N ASN A 178 7.42 -5.08 -8.41
CA ASN A 178 6.26 -5.94 -8.64
C ASN A 178 5.62 -6.42 -7.32
N ARG A 179 5.54 -5.53 -6.33
CA ARG A 179 4.90 -5.77 -5.03
C ARG A 179 3.61 -4.97 -4.96
N ALA A 180 2.57 -5.57 -4.38
CA ALA A 180 1.39 -4.80 -4.05
C ALA A 180 1.70 -3.83 -2.90
N PRO A 181 1.29 -2.55 -2.98
CA PRO A 181 1.48 -1.61 -1.89
C PRO A 181 0.81 -2.07 -0.59
N ASP A 182 1.46 -1.83 0.55
CA ASP A 182 0.86 -2.11 1.85
C ASP A 182 -0.23 -1.09 2.17
N THR A 183 -1.48 -1.54 2.13
CA THR A 183 -2.65 -0.72 2.45
C THR A 183 -2.66 -0.21 3.90
N GLY A 184 -1.96 -0.86 4.82
CA GLY A 184 -1.85 -0.48 6.24
C GLY A 184 -0.63 0.38 6.57
N ALA A 185 0.22 0.71 5.60
CA ALA A 185 1.45 1.46 5.85
C ALA A 185 1.16 2.84 6.46
N ALA A 186 1.97 3.22 7.45
CA ALA A 186 1.87 4.53 8.09
C ALA A 186 2.01 5.66 7.07
N TYR A 187 1.21 6.72 7.22
CA TYR A 187 1.10 7.88 6.33
C TYR A 187 0.64 7.60 4.89
N VAL A 188 1.15 6.59 4.21
CA VAL A 188 0.97 6.41 2.75
C VAL A 188 -0.01 5.28 2.36
N GLY A 189 -0.34 4.41 3.32
CA GLY A 189 -1.26 3.31 3.11
C GLY A 189 -2.67 3.84 2.81
N ALA A 190 -3.39 3.16 1.91
CA ALA A 190 -4.78 3.52 1.58
C ALA A 190 -5.72 3.50 2.80
N ARG A 191 -5.36 2.77 3.87
CA ARG A 191 -6.13 2.72 5.13
C ARG A 191 -5.65 3.70 6.19
N ALA A 192 -4.52 4.39 5.98
CA ALA A 192 -3.94 5.30 6.98
C ALA A 192 -4.89 6.45 7.34
N PHE A 193 -5.73 6.88 6.39
CA PHE A 193 -6.76 7.91 6.57
C PHE A 193 -8.16 7.38 6.20
N ALA A 194 -8.40 6.09 6.42
CA ALA A 194 -9.69 5.47 6.17
C ALA A 194 -10.60 5.47 7.40
N HIS A 195 -11.84 5.92 7.24
CA HIS A 195 -12.80 6.07 8.33
C HIS A 195 -14.06 5.25 8.09
N LYS A 196 -14.26 4.23 8.91
CA LYS A 196 -15.35 3.24 8.75
C LYS A 196 -16.54 3.48 9.70
N GLY A 197 -16.28 3.83 10.96
CA GLY A 197 -17.34 3.98 11.96
C GLY A 197 -18.16 5.25 11.74
N GLY A 198 -19.50 5.14 11.76
CA GLY A 198 -20.36 6.31 11.53
C GLY A 198 -20.19 7.45 12.54
N LEU A 199 -19.83 7.13 13.79
CA LEU A 199 -19.47 8.16 14.78
C LEU A 199 -18.16 8.88 14.41
N HIS A 200 -17.18 8.15 13.85
CA HIS A 200 -15.92 8.74 13.43
C HIS A 200 -16.15 9.70 12.27
N VAL A 201 -16.89 9.26 11.25
CA VAL A 201 -17.21 10.10 10.08
C VAL A 201 -17.95 11.37 10.49
N SER A 202 -18.95 11.27 11.37
CA SER A 202 -19.69 12.44 11.83
C SER A 202 -18.81 13.46 12.59
N ALA A 203 -17.79 13.00 13.31
CA ALA A 203 -16.85 13.90 13.98
C ALA A 203 -15.87 14.55 13.00
N ILE A 204 -15.39 13.80 12.01
CA ILE A 204 -14.48 14.30 10.96
C ILE A 204 -15.16 15.36 10.10
N GLU A 205 -16.45 15.20 9.79
CA GLU A 205 -17.23 16.23 9.08
C GLU A 205 -17.26 17.57 9.83
N LYS A 206 -17.14 17.55 11.17
CA LYS A 206 -17.08 18.76 11.98
C LYS A 206 -15.66 19.31 12.07
N ASP A 207 -14.70 18.44 12.36
CA ASP A 207 -13.28 18.77 12.41
C ASP A 207 -12.45 17.50 12.18
N PRO A 208 -11.69 17.40 11.06
CA PRO A 208 -10.90 16.21 10.76
C PRO A 208 -9.86 15.84 11.82
N ARG A 209 -9.38 16.82 12.61
CA ARG A 209 -8.39 16.59 13.69
C ARG A 209 -8.90 15.68 14.81
N THR A 210 -10.20 15.40 14.84
CA THR A 210 -10.81 14.45 15.78
C THR A 210 -10.31 13.02 15.59
N TYR A 211 -9.91 12.65 14.37
CA TYR A 211 -9.44 11.30 14.03
C TYR A 211 -8.20 11.28 13.13
N GLU A 212 -7.76 12.42 12.61
CA GLU A 212 -6.58 12.54 11.75
C GLU A 212 -5.45 13.27 12.47
N HIS A 213 -4.32 12.60 12.62
CA HIS A 213 -3.15 13.19 13.29
C HIS A 213 -2.43 14.21 12.40
N VAL A 214 -2.59 14.14 11.09
CA VAL A 214 -2.10 15.11 10.08
C VAL A 214 -3.13 15.18 8.94
N ALA A 215 -3.12 16.25 8.16
CA ALA A 215 -3.92 16.34 6.96
C ALA A 215 -3.38 15.34 5.91
N PRO A 216 -4.23 14.51 5.27
CA PRO A 216 -3.76 13.43 4.39
C PRO A 216 -3.00 13.94 3.15
N ASP A 217 -3.43 15.06 2.61
CA ASP A 217 -2.83 15.79 1.49
C ASP A 217 -1.39 16.24 1.78
N SER A 218 -1.06 16.52 3.05
CA SER A 218 0.32 16.88 3.44
C SER A 218 1.36 15.79 3.19
N VAL A 219 0.93 14.53 3.01
CA VAL A 219 1.81 13.38 2.70
C VAL A 219 1.46 12.74 1.34
N GLY A 220 0.68 13.45 0.52
CA GLY A 220 0.24 12.96 -0.79
C GLY A 220 -0.78 11.84 -0.73
N ASN A 221 -1.46 11.67 0.40
CA ASN A 221 -2.52 10.70 0.58
C ASN A 221 -3.88 11.40 0.58
N GLU A 222 -4.96 10.65 0.68
CA GLU A 222 -6.32 11.20 0.69
C GLU A 222 -7.17 10.55 1.78
N ARG A 223 -8.20 11.28 2.22
CA ARG A 223 -9.18 10.77 3.16
C ARG A 223 -10.10 9.80 2.44
N HIS A 224 -10.34 8.64 3.03
CA HIS A 224 -11.25 7.64 2.49
C HIS A 224 -12.38 7.33 3.48
N ILE A 225 -13.62 7.65 3.11
CA ILE A 225 -14.78 7.28 3.94
C ILE A 225 -15.30 5.93 3.48
N VAL A 226 -15.29 4.95 4.38
CA VAL A 226 -15.72 3.59 4.04
C VAL A 226 -17.20 3.43 4.35
N VAL A 227 -17.94 2.82 3.41
CA VAL A 227 -19.33 2.40 3.64
C VAL A 227 -19.35 0.88 3.77
N SER A 228 -19.82 0.39 4.92
CA SER A 228 -19.95 -1.02 5.25
C SER A 228 -21.16 -1.29 6.17
N ASP A 229 -21.25 -2.50 6.71
CA ASP A 229 -22.14 -2.94 7.78
C ASP A 229 -22.19 -2.01 9.01
N GLN A 230 -21.05 -1.39 9.37
CA GLN A 230 -20.90 -0.43 10.46
C GLN A 230 -21.15 1.02 10.03
N ALA A 231 -21.46 1.26 8.75
CA ALA A 231 -21.76 2.59 8.26
C ALA A 231 -23.07 3.11 8.83
N GLY A 232 -23.05 4.39 9.17
CA GLY A 232 -24.22 5.18 9.46
C GLY A 232 -24.59 6.08 8.29
N ARG A 233 -25.61 6.91 8.52
CA ARG A 233 -26.07 7.93 7.57
C ARG A 233 -24.97 8.90 7.14
N SER A 234 -24.11 9.31 8.07
CA SER A 234 -22.99 10.20 7.78
C SER A 234 -21.98 9.61 6.79
N ASN A 235 -21.68 8.31 6.84
CA ASN A 235 -20.78 7.68 5.86
C ASN A 235 -21.33 7.81 4.44
N VAL A 236 -22.62 7.49 4.28
CA VAL A 236 -23.29 7.51 2.98
C VAL A 236 -23.39 8.93 2.44
N LEU A 237 -23.78 9.89 3.28
CA LEU A 237 -23.84 11.31 2.89
C LEU A 237 -22.46 11.86 2.52
N ALA A 238 -21.42 11.47 3.25
CA ALA A 238 -20.07 11.91 2.93
C ALA A 238 -19.57 11.32 1.61
N ARG A 239 -19.85 10.03 1.36
CA ARG A 239 -19.58 9.41 0.05
C ARG A 239 -20.34 10.03 -1.09
N PHE A 240 -21.59 10.44 -0.88
CA PHE A 240 -22.35 11.15 -1.91
C PHE A 240 -21.70 12.45 -2.32
N ARG A 241 -21.18 13.22 -1.36
CA ARG A 241 -20.44 14.45 -1.70
C ARG A 241 -19.15 14.15 -2.46
N GLU A 242 -18.42 13.09 -2.11
CA GLU A 242 -17.21 12.67 -2.83
C GLU A 242 -17.50 12.27 -4.29
N ILE A 243 -18.64 11.63 -4.56
CA ILE A 243 -19.05 11.21 -5.91
C ILE A 243 -19.99 12.23 -6.60
N GLY A 244 -20.22 13.40 -6.00
CA GLY A 244 -21.03 14.48 -6.58
C GLY A 244 -22.54 14.22 -6.65
N ILE A 245 -23.10 13.35 -5.80
CA ILE A 245 -24.55 13.17 -5.65
C ILE A 245 -25.09 14.20 -4.65
N GLU A 246 -26.01 15.05 -5.11
CA GLU A 246 -26.74 15.99 -4.25
C GLU A 246 -28.07 15.37 -3.81
N VAL A 247 -28.24 15.18 -2.50
CA VAL A 247 -29.47 14.64 -1.91
C VAL A 247 -29.76 15.30 -0.58
N ASP A 248 -31.04 15.50 -0.27
CA ASP A 248 -31.43 15.97 1.06
C ASP A 248 -30.98 14.96 2.11
N SER A 249 -30.25 15.45 3.11
CA SER A 249 -29.87 14.71 4.31
C SER A 249 -31.01 14.00 5.03
N LYS A 250 -32.28 14.29 4.74
CA LYS A 250 -33.48 13.64 5.31
C LYS A 250 -34.24 12.75 4.31
N ASP A 251 -33.74 12.58 3.09
CA ASP A 251 -34.37 11.74 2.09
C ASP A 251 -34.52 10.28 2.62
N PRO A 252 -35.73 9.69 2.57
CA PRO A 252 -35.98 8.32 3.04
C PRO A 252 -35.20 7.26 2.23
N LYS A 253 -34.87 7.53 0.96
CA LYS A 253 -34.10 6.61 0.10
C LYS A 253 -32.72 6.29 0.67
N ILE A 254 -32.13 7.21 1.43
CA ILE A 254 -30.82 7.02 2.07
C ILE A 254 -30.87 5.89 3.10
N SER A 255 -31.96 5.79 3.86
CA SER A 255 -32.13 4.70 4.83
C SER A 255 -32.29 3.35 4.13
N GLY A 256 -33.04 3.33 3.01
CA GLY A 256 -33.17 2.13 2.18
C GLY A 256 -31.84 1.68 1.57
N LEU A 257 -31.02 2.61 1.07
CA LEU A 257 -29.68 2.29 0.58
C LEU A 257 -28.79 1.69 1.67
N LEU A 258 -28.82 2.25 2.89
CA LEU A 258 -28.08 1.72 4.04
C LEU A 258 -28.48 0.29 4.38
N GLU A 259 -29.78 0.01 4.39
CA GLU A 259 -30.29 -1.34 4.61
C GLU A 259 -29.86 -2.30 3.49
N ASP A 260 -29.89 -1.86 2.23
CA ASP A 260 -29.45 -2.68 1.11
C ASP A 260 -27.94 -2.97 1.17
N VAL A 261 -27.12 -1.98 1.51
CA VAL A 261 -25.68 -2.16 1.71
C VAL A 261 -25.42 -3.17 2.83
N LYS A 262 -26.08 -3.04 3.99
CA LYS A 262 -25.92 -3.97 5.12
C LYS A 262 -26.33 -5.39 4.74
N ARG A 263 -27.45 -5.54 4.02
CA ARG A 263 -27.92 -6.83 3.53
C ARG A 263 -26.91 -7.46 2.57
N ARG A 264 -26.43 -6.71 1.58
CA ARG A 264 -25.44 -7.20 0.61
C ARG A 264 -24.10 -7.53 1.25
N GLU A 265 -23.64 -6.76 2.24
CA GLU A 265 -22.42 -7.12 2.97
C GLU A 265 -22.57 -8.43 3.74
N HIS A 266 -23.75 -8.69 4.31
CA HIS A 266 -24.04 -9.99 4.92
C HIS A 266 -24.03 -11.14 3.90
N GLU A 267 -24.46 -10.87 2.65
CA GLU A 267 -24.38 -11.81 1.53
C GLU A 267 -22.95 -11.99 1.00
N GLY A 268 -22.02 -11.11 1.40
CA GLY A 268 -20.60 -11.23 1.11
C GLY A 268 -19.97 -10.06 0.38
N TYR A 269 -20.75 -9.05 -0.01
CA TYR A 269 -20.23 -7.86 -0.69
C TYR A 269 -19.28 -7.10 0.24
N ALA A 270 -18.36 -6.34 -0.34
CA ALA A 270 -17.42 -5.49 0.38
C ALA A 270 -17.26 -4.19 -0.39
N TYR A 271 -18.05 -3.19 0.00
CA TYR A 271 -18.05 -1.88 -0.66
C TYR A 271 -16.87 -1.00 -0.23
N ASP A 272 -16.20 -1.37 0.86
CA ASP A 272 -14.97 -0.74 1.34
C ASP A 272 -13.80 -0.84 0.36
N GLY A 273 -13.73 -1.91 -0.43
CA GLY A 273 -12.75 -2.13 -1.49
C GLY A 273 -13.29 -1.93 -2.91
N ALA A 274 -14.55 -1.54 -3.07
CA ALA A 274 -15.24 -1.49 -4.36
C ALA A 274 -16.07 -0.21 -4.52
N SER A 275 -15.36 0.92 -4.56
CA SER A 275 -15.94 2.27 -4.60
C SER A 275 -16.89 2.49 -5.79
N ALA A 276 -16.56 1.96 -6.97
CA ALA A 276 -17.40 2.09 -8.16
C ALA A 276 -18.70 1.28 -8.07
N SER A 277 -18.65 0.06 -7.52
CA SER A 277 -19.87 -0.73 -7.26
C SER A 277 -20.78 -0.03 -6.24
N PHE A 278 -20.21 0.61 -5.20
CA PHE A 278 -21.00 1.42 -4.27
C PHE A 278 -21.62 2.64 -4.95
N GLU A 279 -20.86 3.36 -5.77
CA GLU A 279 -21.35 4.53 -6.49
C GLU A 279 -22.50 4.15 -7.44
N LEU A 280 -22.38 3.07 -8.22
CA LEU A 280 -23.46 2.58 -9.08
C LEU A 280 -24.70 2.21 -8.26
N LEU A 281 -24.53 1.55 -7.12
CA LEU A 281 -25.65 1.22 -6.24
C LEU A 281 -26.37 2.49 -5.74
N ALA A 282 -25.61 3.49 -5.30
CA ALA A 282 -26.14 4.77 -4.83
C ALA A 282 -26.90 5.51 -5.94
N ARG A 283 -26.30 5.64 -7.12
CA ARG A 283 -26.89 6.33 -8.27
C ARG A 283 -28.15 5.64 -8.77
N ARG A 284 -28.22 4.31 -8.77
CA ARG A 284 -29.46 3.57 -9.11
C ARG A 284 -30.61 3.87 -8.16
N VAL A 285 -30.34 4.19 -6.89
CA VAL A 285 -31.36 4.50 -5.89
C VAL A 285 -31.79 5.97 -5.95
N LEU A 286 -30.83 6.88 -6.14
CA LEU A 286 -31.04 8.33 -6.00
C LEU A 286 -31.28 9.04 -7.32
N GLU A 287 -30.66 8.57 -8.40
CA GLU A 287 -30.64 9.17 -9.73
C GLU A 287 -31.12 8.14 -10.77
N SER A 288 -30.53 8.16 -11.96
CA SER A 288 -30.72 7.17 -13.01
C SER A 288 -29.36 6.72 -13.55
N VAL A 289 -29.09 5.42 -13.48
CA VAL A 289 -28.00 4.80 -14.24
C VAL A 289 -28.64 4.08 -15.42
N PRO A 290 -28.31 4.42 -16.67
CA PRO A 290 -28.84 3.71 -17.83
C PRO A 290 -28.44 2.23 -17.83
N ASP A 291 -29.34 1.37 -18.28
CA ASP A 291 -29.02 -0.03 -18.58
C ASP A 291 -28.33 -0.09 -19.95
N TYR A 292 -27.00 -0.04 -19.95
CA TYR A 292 -26.21 -0.02 -21.19
C TYR A 292 -26.27 -1.33 -21.97
N PHE A 293 -26.42 -2.45 -21.27
CA PHE A 293 -26.53 -3.79 -21.83
C PHE A 293 -27.10 -4.75 -20.78
N ASN A 294 -27.69 -5.85 -21.24
CA ASN A 294 -28.17 -6.93 -20.38
C ASN A 294 -27.60 -8.27 -20.85
N LEU A 295 -26.87 -8.98 -19.98
CA LEU A 295 -26.42 -10.33 -20.31
C LEU A 295 -27.55 -11.32 -20.07
N GLU A 296 -28.04 -11.95 -21.13
CA GLU A 296 -29.08 -12.96 -21.02
C GLU A 296 -28.54 -14.31 -20.56
N SER A 297 -27.37 -14.68 -21.08
CA SER A 297 -26.71 -15.93 -20.69
C SER A 297 -25.24 -15.93 -21.08
N PHE A 298 -24.44 -16.69 -20.35
CA PHE A 298 -23.09 -17.06 -20.75
C PHE A 298 -22.86 -18.56 -20.58
N ARG A 299 -21.95 -19.09 -21.38
CA ARG A 299 -21.39 -20.44 -21.24
C ARG A 299 -19.89 -20.34 -21.38
N VAL A 300 -19.16 -20.91 -20.43
CA VAL A 300 -17.70 -21.02 -20.52
C VAL A 300 -17.32 -22.49 -20.58
N MET A 301 -16.42 -22.82 -21.51
CA MET A 301 -15.85 -24.16 -21.67
C MET A 301 -14.35 -24.06 -21.44
N ASP A 302 -13.86 -24.82 -20.45
CA ASP A 302 -12.43 -24.94 -20.16
C ASP A 302 -11.92 -26.28 -20.69
N GLU A 303 -10.93 -26.23 -21.58
CA GLU A 303 -10.25 -27.40 -22.12
C GLU A 303 -8.82 -27.47 -21.58
N ARG A 304 -8.49 -28.57 -20.91
CA ARG A 304 -7.11 -28.94 -20.54
C ARG A 304 -6.72 -30.19 -21.31
N ARG A 305 -5.88 -30.04 -22.33
CA ARG A 305 -5.46 -31.15 -23.20
C ARG A 305 -3.97 -31.15 -23.46
N TRP A 306 -3.45 -32.31 -23.85
CA TRP A 306 -2.11 -32.43 -24.41
C TRP A 306 -2.22 -32.39 -25.94
N ASN A 307 -1.47 -31.52 -26.60
CA ASN A 307 -1.47 -31.44 -28.06
C ASN A 307 -0.60 -32.54 -28.69
N ALA A 308 -0.60 -32.62 -30.03
CA ALA A 308 0.19 -33.60 -30.77
C ALA A 308 1.73 -33.46 -30.58
N LYS A 309 2.20 -32.35 -30.01
CA LYS A 309 3.62 -32.10 -29.67
C LYS A 309 3.95 -32.48 -28.22
N GLY A 310 2.99 -33.01 -27.46
CA GLY A 310 3.18 -33.32 -26.04
C GLY A 310 3.21 -32.09 -25.14
N GLU A 311 2.68 -30.96 -25.60
CA GLU A 311 2.58 -29.72 -24.82
C GLU A 311 1.22 -29.66 -24.12
N LEU A 312 1.20 -29.26 -22.85
CA LEU A 312 -0.03 -29.01 -22.11
C LEU A 312 -0.64 -27.69 -22.60
N ILE A 313 -1.86 -27.75 -23.14
CA ILE A 313 -2.66 -26.59 -23.52
C ILE A 313 -3.82 -26.46 -22.55
N THR A 314 -4.01 -25.23 -22.06
CA THR A 314 -5.21 -24.78 -21.36
C THR A 314 -5.86 -23.68 -22.18
N LEU A 315 -7.10 -23.90 -22.60
CA LEU A 315 -7.88 -22.94 -23.38
C LEU A 315 -9.24 -22.76 -22.71
N SER A 316 -9.69 -21.52 -22.61
CA SER A 316 -11.05 -21.20 -22.20
C SER A 316 -11.77 -20.51 -23.34
N GLU A 317 -13.00 -20.94 -23.63
CA GLU A 317 -13.89 -20.31 -24.60
C GLU A 317 -15.16 -19.85 -23.89
N ALA A 318 -15.55 -18.59 -24.09
CA ALA A 318 -16.80 -18.04 -23.58
C ALA A 318 -17.74 -17.70 -24.74
N THR A 319 -18.97 -18.22 -24.67
CA THR A 319 -20.10 -17.81 -25.50
C THR A 319 -21.05 -16.99 -24.66
N ILE A 320 -21.40 -15.79 -25.12
CA ILE A 320 -22.37 -14.91 -24.46
C ILE A 320 -23.57 -14.61 -25.38
N LYS A 321 -24.72 -14.40 -24.77
CA LYS A 321 -25.89 -13.75 -25.39
C LYS A 321 -26.20 -12.48 -24.61
N ILE A 322 -26.24 -11.36 -25.31
CA ILE A 322 -26.34 -10.03 -24.72
C ILE A 322 -27.34 -9.20 -25.52
N ASP A 323 -28.20 -8.48 -24.80
CA ASP A 323 -29.11 -7.49 -25.34
C ASP A 323 -28.50 -6.09 -25.16
N VAL A 324 -28.49 -5.30 -26.25
CA VAL A 324 -28.06 -3.90 -26.22
C VAL A 324 -29.09 -3.09 -27.00
N GLY A 325 -29.89 -2.27 -26.30
CA GLY A 325 -30.93 -1.46 -26.92
C GLY A 325 -32.02 -2.27 -27.63
N GLY A 326 -32.33 -3.49 -27.16
CA GLY A 326 -33.28 -4.39 -27.79
C GLY A 326 -32.73 -5.21 -28.96
N GLU A 327 -31.45 -5.03 -29.33
CA GLU A 327 -30.76 -5.90 -30.28
C GLU A 327 -30.01 -7.02 -29.57
N HIS A 328 -30.27 -8.27 -29.99
CA HIS A 328 -29.65 -9.45 -29.41
C HIS A 328 -28.39 -9.87 -30.18
N PHE A 329 -27.27 -9.93 -29.46
CA PHE A 329 -25.98 -10.38 -30.00
C PHE A 329 -25.58 -11.72 -29.38
N MET A 330 -24.99 -12.60 -30.20
CA MET A 330 -24.30 -13.80 -29.72
C MET A 330 -22.83 -13.71 -30.10
N THR A 331 -21.96 -13.70 -29.09
CA THR A 331 -20.52 -13.51 -29.28
C THR A 331 -19.74 -14.65 -28.65
N VAL A 332 -18.68 -15.08 -29.33
CA VAL A 332 -17.72 -16.07 -28.85
C VAL A 332 -16.32 -15.48 -28.85
N ALA A 333 -15.58 -15.71 -27.76
CA ALA A 333 -14.17 -15.37 -27.65
C ALA A 333 -13.40 -16.41 -26.82
N GLU A 334 -12.13 -16.56 -27.14
CA GLU A 334 -11.17 -17.38 -26.39
C GLU A 334 -10.37 -16.52 -25.40
N GLY A 335 -9.79 -17.15 -24.39
CA GLY A 335 -8.92 -16.51 -23.41
C GLY A 335 -8.01 -17.49 -22.70
N LYS A 336 -7.07 -16.95 -21.91
CA LYS A 336 -6.12 -17.75 -21.10
C LYS A 336 -6.75 -18.41 -19.86
N GLY A 337 -8.01 -18.09 -19.59
CA GLY A 337 -8.80 -18.57 -18.46
C GLY A 337 -10.26 -18.13 -18.61
N PRO A 338 -11.18 -18.68 -17.82
CA PRO A 338 -12.63 -18.49 -18.01
C PRO A 338 -13.06 -17.03 -17.91
N VAL A 339 -12.48 -16.29 -16.95
CA VAL A 339 -12.76 -14.86 -16.75
C VAL A 339 -12.23 -14.01 -17.92
N ASN A 340 -11.04 -14.32 -18.43
CA ASN A 340 -10.47 -13.61 -19.57
C ASN A 340 -11.26 -13.88 -20.86
N ALA A 341 -11.69 -15.12 -21.09
CA ALA A 341 -12.55 -15.45 -22.23
C ALA A 341 -13.88 -14.69 -22.16
N LEU A 342 -14.49 -14.60 -20.96
CA LEU A 342 -15.73 -13.85 -20.73
C LEU A 342 -15.56 -12.35 -20.97
N ASP A 343 -14.50 -11.73 -20.42
CA ASP A 343 -14.18 -10.32 -20.66
C ASP A 343 -13.95 -10.03 -22.16
N ASN A 344 -13.17 -10.89 -22.84
CA ASN A 344 -12.97 -10.77 -24.29
C ASN A 344 -14.29 -10.86 -25.07
N ALA A 345 -15.20 -11.76 -24.69
CA ALA A 345 -16.49 -11.91 -25.35
C ALA A 345 -17.39 -10.69 -25.13
N LEU A 346 -17.44 -10.15 -23.90
CA LEU A 346 -18.16 -8.92 -23.56
C LEU A 346 -17.61 -7.74 -24.35
N ARG A 347 -16.29 -7.53 -24.34
CA ARG A 347 -15.63 -6.46 -25.10
C ARG A 347 -15.90 -6.56 -26.59
N LYS A 348 -15.81 -7.77 -27.16
CA LYS A 348 -16.09 -7.99 -28.59
C LYS A 348 -17.53 -7.63 -28.96
N ALA A 349 -18.50 -7.86 -28.08
CA ALA A 349 -19.89 -7.45 -28.30
C ALA A 349 -20.08 -5.94 -28.11
N LEU A 350 -19.51 -5.37 -27.05
CA LEU A 350 -19.83 -4.00 -26.60
C LEU A 350 -19.01 -2.91 -27.28
N THR A 351 -17.76 -3.16 -27.62
CA THR A 351 -16.83 -2.11 -28.12
C THR A 351 -17.29 -1.48 -29.44
N THR A 352 -17.95 -2.27 -30.30
CA THR A 352 -18.52 -1.75 -31.55
C THR A 352 -19.61 -0.69 -31.30
N ILE A 353 -20.31 -0.81 -30.17
CA ILE A 353 -21.43 0.06 -29.77
C ILE A 353 -20.93 1.19 -28.85
N TYR A 354 -19.99 0.86 -27.98
CA TYR A 354 -19.36 1.74 -27.01
C TYR A 354 -17.82 1.73 -27.16
N PRO A 355 -17.27 2.51 -28.12
CA PRO A 355 -15.83 2.56 -28.37
C PRO A 355 -15.00 3.04 -27.17
N GLN A 356 -15.63 3.71 -26.20
CA GLN A 356 -14.99 4.13 -24.95
C GLN A 356 -14.42 2.95 -24.14
N LEU A 357 -14.83 1.71 -24.42
CA LEU A 357 -14.33 0.51 -23.73
C LEU A 357 -12.97 0.03 -24.26
N ASP A 358 -12.48 0.54 -25.39
CA ASP A 358 -11.22 0.10 -26.02
C ASP A 358 -9.99 0.33 -25.12
N ASP A 359 -10.02 1.38 -24.30
CA ASP A 359 -8.90 1.78 -23.46
C ASP A 359 -8.96 1.23 -22.03
N MET A 360 -10.09 0.60 -21.66
CA MET A 360 -10.28 -0.01 -20.35
C MET A 360 -9.52 -1.34 -20.26
N ARG A 361 -8.75 -1.53 -19.18
CA ARG A 361 -7.98 -2.76 -18.90
C ARG A 361 -8.19 -3.21 -17.46
N LEU A 362 -8.13 -4.52 -17.24
CA LEU A 362 -8.09 -5.10 -15.88
C LEU A 362 -6.67 -4.93 -15.31
N ALA A 363 -6.56 -4.25 -14.17
CA ALA A 363 -5.31 -3.96 -13.48
C ALA A 363 -5.01 -4.94 -12.34
N ASP A 364 -6.05 -5.40 -11.62
CA ASP A 364 -5.91 -6.37 -10.52
C ASP A 364 -7.18 -7.24 -10.41
N TYR A 365 -7.01 -8.46 -9.91
CA TYR A 365 -8.08 -9.44 -9.74
C TYR A 365 -7.86 -10.27 -8.47
N LYS A 366 -8.83 -10.23 -7.55
CA LYS A 366 -8.75 -10.89 -6.24
C LYS A 366 -9.98 -11.74 -5.99
N VAL A 367 -9.76 -12.99 -5.61
CA VAL A 367 -10.82 -13.93 -5.21
C VAL A 367 -10.71 -14.23 -3.72
N ARG A 368 -11.82 -14.14 -3.00
CA ARG A 368 -11.90 -14.49 -1.59
C ARG A 368 -13.07 -15.43 -1.32
N ILE A 369 -12.78 -16.57 -0.72
CA ILE A 369 -13.78 -17.51 -0.23
C ILE A 369 -14.31 -16.98 1.12
N LEU A 370 -15.62 -16.77 1.23
CA LEU A 370 -16.22 -16.15 2.41
C LEU A 370 -16.65 -17.17 3.47
N THR A 371 -16.99 -18.38 3.05
CA THR A 371 -17.47 -19.45 3.92
C THR A 371 -16.55 -20.66 3.85
N PRO A 372 -15.34 -20.63 4.47
CA PRO A 372 -14.35 -21.70 4.33
C PRO A 372 -14.87 -23.09 4.70
N GLY A 373 -15.86 -23.17 5.60
CA GLY A 373 -16.48 -24.43 6.02
C GLY A 373 -17.42 -25.09 5.00
N ALA A 374 -17.84 -24.38 3.95
CA ALA A 374 -18.72 -24.91 2.90
C ALA A 374 -17.95 -25.57 1.75
N GLY A 375 -16.61 -25.60 1.82
CA GLY A 375 -15.77 -26.24 0.80
C GLY A 375 -15.99 -25.63 -0.59
N THR A 376 -16.25 -26.48 -1.58
CA THR A 376 -16.46 -26.07 -2.98
C THR A 376 -17.78 -25.34 -3.24
N GLU A 377 -18.70 -25.33 -2.27
CA GLU A 377 -19.99 -24.62 -2.35
C GLU A 377 -19.93 -23.21 -1.74
N ALA A 378 -18.74 -22.79 -1.29
CA ALA A 378 -18.58 -21.53 -0.58
C ALA A 378 -18.88 -20.33 -1.49
N VAL A 379 -19.58 -19.35 -0.90
CA VAL A 379 -19.81 -18.06 -1.55
C VAL A 379 -18.45 -17.40 -1.81
N THR A 380 -18.25 -17.02 -3.06
CA THR A 380 -17.03 -16.43 -3.56
C THR A 380 -17.25 -14.94 -3.81
N ARG A 381 -16.38 -14.11 -3.23
CA ARG A 381 -16.27 -12.68 -3.58
C ARG A 381 -15.13 -12.49 -4.56
N VAL A 382 -15.42 -11.80 -5.66
CA VAL A 382 -14.44 -11.35 -6.64
C VAL A 382 -14.36 -9.83 -6.59
N MET A 383 -13.14 -9.30 -6.49
CA MET A 383 -12.85 -7.87 -6.66
C MET A 383 -12.00 -7.68 -7.91
N ILE A 384 -12.36 -6.67 -8.70
CA ILE A 384 -11.65 -6.29 -9.92
C ILE A 384 -11.25 -4.84 -9.79
N GLU A 385 -9.98 -4.54 -10.04
CA GLU A 385 -9.52 -3.17 -10.31
C GLU A 385 -9.38 -3.00 -11.82
N SER A 386 -9.99 -1.95 -12.36
CA SER A 386 -9.88 -1.55 -13.77
C SER A 386 -9.16 -0.22 -13.89
N THR A 387 -8.50 -0.02 -15.01
CA THR A 387 -7.80 1.23 -15.36
C THR A 387 -8.10 1.63 -16.80
N ASP A 388 -8.02 2.92 -17.11
CA ASP A 388 -8.09 3.45 -18.47
C ASP A 388 -6.76 4.07 -18.93
N SER A 389 -6.74 4.61 -20.15
CA SER A 389 -5.53 5.22 -20.73
C SER A 389 -5.14 6.56 -20.10
N ASP A 390 -6.08 7.23 -19.44
CA ASP A 390 -5.87 8.47 -18.69
C ASP A 390 -5.32 8.21 -17.26
N GLY A 391 -5.18 6.94 -16.87
CA GLY A 391 -4.63 6.54 -15.58
C GLY A 391 -5.65 6.52 -14.44
N HIS A 392 -6.94 6.69 -14.73
CA HIS A 392 -7.98 6.51 -13.71
C HIS A 392 -8.07 5.04 -13.32
N ARG A 393 -8.29 4.78 -12.03
CA ARG A 393 -8.48 3.43 -11.49
C ARG A 393 -9.79 3.35 -10.72
N TRP A 394 -10.51 2.26 -10.88
CA TRP A 394 -11.74 1.99 -10.15
C TRP A 394 -11.88 0.52 -9.80
N SER A 395 -12.49 0.25 -8.65
CA SER A 395 -12.65 -1.11 -8.14
C SER A 395 -14.12 -1.49 -8.01
N THR A 396 -14.45 -2.70 -8.43
CA THR A 396 -15.79 -3.28 -8.37
C THR A 396 -15.78 -4.64 -7.70
N VAL A 397 -16.96 -5.08 -7.26
CA VAL A 397 -17.14 -6.33 -6.53
C VAL A 397 -18.31 -7.12 -7.08
N GLY A 398 -18.14 -8.44 -7.14
CA GLY A 398 -19.19 -9.38 -7.46
C GLY A 398 -19.15 -10.56 -6.49
N VAL A 399 -20.32 -11.08 -6.13
CA VAL A 399 -20.47 -12.17 -5.17
C VAL A 399 -21.40 -13.21 -5.75
N SER A 400 -20.96 -14.46 -5.72
CA SER A 400 -21.73 -15.61 -6.18
C SER A 400 -21.15 -16.91 -5.63
N ALA A 401 -21.95 -17.97 -5.57
CA ALA A 401 -21.43 -19.33 -5.33
C ALA A 401 -20.58 -19.83 -6.51
N ASN A 402 -20.70 -19.22 -7.69
CA ASN A 402 -19.89 -19.52 -8.86
C ASN A 402 -18.87 -18.40 -9.11
N VAL A 403 -17.57 -18.72 -9.10
CA VAL A 403 -16.49 -17.74 -9.31
C VAL A 403 -16.58 -17.00 -10.66
N ILE A 404 -17.06 -17.67 -11.72
CA ILE A 404 -17.21 -17.06 -13.05
C ILE A 404 -18.36 -16.05 -13.02
N ASP A 405 -19.46 -16.39 -12.35
CA ASP A 405 -20.61 -15.50 -12.17
C ASP A 405 -20.28 -14.30 -11.24
N ALA A 406 -19.55 -14.54 -10.15
CA ALA A 406 -19.01 -13.47 -9.31
C ALA A 406 -18.09 -12.54 -10.12
N SER A 407 -17.26 -13.09 -11.01
CA SER A 407 -16.40 -12.32 -11.91
C SER A 407 -17.21 -11.52 -12.92
N TYR A 408 -18.27 -12.11 -13.48
CA TYR A 408 -19.20 -11.41 -14.36
C TYR A 408 -19.82 -10.21 -13.65
N ASN A 409 -20.36 -10.38 -12.45
CA ASN A 409 -21.00 -9.30 -11.70
C ASN A 409 -20.03 -8.14 -11.44
N ALA A 410 -18.77 -8.44 -11.10
CA ALA A 410 -17.73 -7.42 -10.94
C ALA A 410 -17.38 -6.72 -12.28
N LEU A 411 -17.24 -7.48 -13.37
CA LEU A 411 -16.98 -6.94 -14.72
C LEU A 411 -18.13 -6.07 -15.22
N HIS A 412 -19.37 -6.51 -14.98
CA HIS A 412 -20.58 -5.78 -15.36
C HIS A 412 -20.60 -4.40 -14.72
N ASP A 413 -20.38 -4.33 -13.40
CA ASP A 413 -20.26 -3.05 -12.71
C ASP A 413 -19.05 -2.23 -13.23
N ALA A 414 -17.92 -2.87 -13.54
CA ALA A 414 -16.74 -2.15 -14.01
C ALA A 414 -16.96 -1.49 -15.38
N ILE A 415 -17.62 -2.20 -16.30
CA ILE A 415 -18.00 -1.70 -17.62
C ILE A 415 -19.09 -0.63 -17.49
N THR A 416 -20.13 -0.90 -16.71
CA THR A 416 -21.23 0.06 -16.45
C THR A 416 -20.70 1.37 -15.88
N TYR A 417 -19.76 1.29 -14.94
CA TYR A 417 -19.14 2.47 -14.34
C TYR A 417 -18.36 3.30 -15.36
N LYS A 418 -17.54 2.66 -16.18
CA LYS A 418 -16.79 3.31 -17.26
C LYS A 418 -17.73 4.03 -18.24
N LEU A 419 -18.78 3.34 -18.71
CA LEU A 419 -19.77 3.92 -19.62
C LEU A 419 -20.51 5.11 -19.00
N TYR A 420 -20.94 4.97 -17.74
CA TYR A 420 -21.61 6.03 -17.00
C TYR A 420 -20.72 7.26 -16.82
N ARG A 421 -19.50 7.07 -16.33
CA ARG A 421 -18.55 8.16 -16.06
C ARG A 421 -18.14 8.89 -17.33
N ASP A 422 -18.00 8.17 -18.44
CA ASP A 422 -17.65 8.74 -19.74
C ASP A 422 -18.86 9.36 -20.47
N GLY A 423 -20.06 9.35 -19.85
CA GLY A 423 -21.27 9.95 -20.39
C GLY A 423 -21.79 9.26 -21.65
N ALA A 424 -21.59 7.94 -21.78
CA ALA A 424 -22.12 7.19 -22.90
C ALA A 424 -23.66 7.26 -22.91
N GLU A 425 -24.25 7.37 -24.09
CA GLU A 425 -25.70 7.26 -24.24
C GLU A 425 -26.07 5.78 -24.37
N ALA A 426 -26.96 5.29 -23.50
CA ALA A 426 -27.54 3.96 -23.67
C ALA A 426 -28.33 3.90 -24.99
N LYS A 427 -28.20 2.78 -25.70
CA LYS A 427 -28.83 2.54 -27.00
C LYS A 427 -30.24 2.01 -26.88
#